data_AF-V9DGW5-F1
#
_entry.id   AF-V9DGW5-F1
#
_cell.length_a   1.000
_cell.length_b   1.000
_cell.length_c   1.000
_cell.angle_alpha   90.00
_cell.angle_beta   90.00
_cell.angle_gamma   90.00
#
_symmetry.space_group_name_H-M   'P 1'
#
loop_
_entity.id
_entity.type
_entity.pdbx_description
1 polymer ?
#
loop_
_entity_poly.entity_id
_entity_poly.type
_entity_poly.pdbx_seq_one_letter_code
_entity_poly.pdbx_strand_id
1 'polypeptide(L)'
;MAFMREQGEPRLRLDVAVQYYQKALNAFSALLTKPDSAHSDEILASSIMLSSYEMFDVVGQNFGSHLRGVASLLQLWQITGESTGIKGVVYWTWYRSDTWAALHAGRRMFLDERYWEPRAVESLDQLSPEEIANRAVFLLGQCISFCNDDVGPETPETVGGLAATRQRTSTKLWDALEQWKRMLPPSMTHHVVAQVIRDDQDEEEQADQCLRAVSSMLFLSPHCGKSTPTFNKGP
;
A
#
# COMPACT_ATOMS: atom_id res chain seq x y z
N MET A 1 45.96 10.46 -22.84
CA MET A 1 45.36 9.95 -21.59
C MET A 1 43.86 10.13 -21.70
N ALA A 2 43.14 9.01 -21.72
CA ALA A 2 41.70 8.98 -21.63
C ALA A 2 41.28 9.29 -20.19
N PHE A 3 40.27 10.14 -20.01
CA PHE A 3 39.45 10.11 -18.80
C PHE A 3 37.99 10.08 -19.23
N MET A 4 37.32 9.07 -18.69
CA MET A 4 36.04 8.54 -19.11
C MET A 4 34.93 9.58 -18.96
N ARG A 5 34.15 9.71 -20.02
CA ARG A 5 32.81 10.28 -20.02
C ARG A 5 31.96 9.47 -19.05
N GLU A 6 31.44 10.12 -18.01
CA GLU A 6 30.37 9.58 -17.18
C GLU A 6 29.25 9.09 -18.10
N GLN A 7 29.07 7.77 -18.14
CA GLN A 7 27.91 7.13 -18.72
C GLN A 7 26.75 7.44 -17.78
N GLY A 8 26.08 8.56 -18.00
CA GLY A 8 24.78 8.82 -17.41
C GLY A 8 23.87 7.66 -17.79
N GLU A 9 23.35 6.96 -16.78
CA GLU A 9 22.35 5.90 -16.94
C GLU A 9 21.30 6.35 -17.97
N PRO A 10 20.99 5.52 -18.98
CA PRO A 10 20.01 5.91 -19.99
C PRO A 10 18.65 6.03 -19.29
N ARG A 11 18.25 7.26 -18.96
CA ARG A 11 16.87 7.57 -18.60
C ARG A 11 16.00 7.06 -19.74
N LEU A 12 15.23 6.01 -19.47
CA LEU A 12 14.22 5.51 -20.41
C LEU A 12 13.36 6.69 -20.82
N ARG A 13 13.30 6.94 -22.13
CA ARG A 13 12.48 8.02 -22.65
C ARG A 13 11.01 7.66 -22.39
N LEU A 14 10.20 8.66 -22.02
CA LEU A 14 8.79 8.49 -21.64
C LEU A 14 7.97 7.74 -22.71
N ASP A 15 8.30 7.96 -23.99
CA ASP A 15 7.68 7.29 -25.14
C ASP A 15 7.94 5.76 -25.16
N VAL A 16 9.08 5.31 -24.66
CA VAL A 16 9.43 3.89 -24.58
C VAL A 16 8.67 3.21 -23.44
N ALA A 17 8.54 3.87 -22.30
CA ALA A 17 7.81 3.35 -21.14
C ALA A 17 6.33 3.09 -21.47
N VAL A 18 5.67 4.07 -22.09
CA VAL A 18 4.27 3.96 -22.54
C VAL A 18 4.09 2.81 -23.54
N GLN A 19 5.03 2.62 -24.47
CA GLN A 19 4.98 1.49 -25.42
C GLN A 19 5.06 0.13 -24.73
N TYR A 20 5.94 -0.02 -23.72
CA TYR A 20 6.03 -1.25 -22.96
C TYR A 20 4.78 -1.49 -22.11
N TYR A 21 4.23 -0.44 -21.49
CA TYR A 21 2.96 -0.53 -20.77
C TYR A 21 1.82 -1.02 -21.68
N GLN A 22 1.64 -0.43 -22.86
CA GLN A 22 0.61 -0.86 -23.82
C GLN A 22 0.80 -2.32 -24.26
N LYS A 23 2.04 -2.74 -24.53
CA LYS A 23 2.35 -4.14 -24.87
C LYS A 23 2.04 -5.08 -23.72
N ALA A 24 2.41 -4.71 -22.49
CA ALA A 24 2.17 -5.50 -21.29
C ALA A 24 0.67 -5.62 -20.99
N LEU A 25 -0.09 -4.54 -21.14
CA LEU A 25 -1.54 -4.54 -20.96
C LEU A 25 -2.24 -5.48 -21.96
N ASN A 26 -1.84 -5.45 -23.24
CA ASN A 26 -2.35 -6.36 -24.25
C ASN A 26 -2.01 -7.84 -23.95
N ALA A 27 -0.77 -8.11 -23.54
CA ALA A 27 -0.34 -9.45 -23.14
C ALA A 27 -1.10 -9.96 -21.90
N PHE A 28 -1.29 -9.08 -20.91
CA PHE A 28 -2.05 -9.36 -19.70
C PHE A 28 -3.52 -9.67 -20.01
N SER A 29 -4.17 -8.88 -20.87
CA SER A 29 -5.54 -9.16 -21.32
C SER A 29 -5.64 -10.51 -22.02
N ALA A 30 -4.66 -10.88 -22.84
CA ALA A 30 -4.63 -12.19 -23.48
C ALA A 30 -4.40 -13.33 -22.46
N LEU A 31 -3.60 -13.11 -21.41
CA LEU A 31 -3.44 -14.08 -20.32
C LEU A 31 -4.76 -14.32 -19.61
N LEU A 32 -5.50 -13.28 -19.21
CA LEU A 32 -6.79 -13.41 -18.52
C LEU A 32 -7.82 -14.28 -19.27
N THR A 33 -7.73 -14.37 -20.60
CA THR A 33 -8.64 -15.20 -21.41
C THR A 33 -8.28 -16.69 -21.47
N LYS A 34 -7.11 -17.10 -20.96
CA LYS A 34 -6.65 -18.49 -21.02
C LYS A 34 -7.15 -19.29 -19.80
N PRO A 35 -7.90 -20.38 -19.99
CA PRO A 35 -8.46 -21.18 -18.89
C PRO A 35 -7.41 -21.70 -17.90
N ASP A 36 -6.26 -22.12 -18.41
CA ASP A 36 -5.19 -22.73 -17.60
C ASP A 36 -4.37 -21.72 -16.78
N SER A 37 -4.55 -20.43 -17.06
CA SER A 37 -3.88 -19.35 -16.33
C SER A 37 -4.73 -18.74 -15.22
N ALA A 38 -5.98 -19.20 -15.06
CA ALA A 38 -7.00 -18.57 -14.21
C ALA A 38 -6.68 -18.49 -12.70
N HIS A 39 -5.53 -19.04 -12.25
CA HIS A 39 -5.02 -18.91 -10.89
C HIS A 39 -3.47 -18.84 -10.85
N SER A 40 -2.86 -18.14 -11.80
CA SER A 40 -1.40 -18.01 -11.90
C SER A 40 -0.86 -16.82 -11.09
N ASP A 41 0.26 -17.00 -10.40
CA ASP A 41 0.97 -15.91 -9.72
C ASP A 41 1.44 -14.83 -10.72
N GLU A 42 1.66 -15.22 -11.99
CA GLU A 42 2.01 -14.34 -13.10
C GLU A 42 0.92 -13.30 -13.37
N ILE A 43 -0.35 -13.65 -13.21
CA ILE A 43 -1.47 -12.70 -13.37
C ILE A 43 -1.44 -11.69 -12.23
N LEU A 44 -1.25 -12.14 -10.99
CA LEU A 44 -1.18 -11.24 -9.84
C LEU A 44 0.01 -10.29 -9.96
N ALA A 45 1.20 -10.83 -10.23
CA ALA A 45 2.42 -10.04 -10.41
C ALA A 45 2.28 -9.03 -11.57
N SER A 46 1.74 -9.46 -12.71
CA SER A 46 1.53 -8.55 -13.85
C SER A 46 0.51 -7.46 -13.52
N SER A 47 -0.60 -7.80 -12.87
CA SER A 47 -1.65 -6.83 -12.50
C SER A 47 -1.12 -5.75 -11.56
N ILE A 48 -0.33 -6.13 -10.54
CA ILE A 48 0.19 -5.16 -9.57
C ILE A 48 1.33 -4.31 -10.14
N MET A 49 2.15 -4.88 -11.02
CA MET A 49 3.18 -4.11 -11.74
C MET A 49 2.55 -3.07 -12.67
N LEU A 50 1.51 -3.45 -13.42
CA LEU A 50 0.77 -2.52 -14.28
C LEU A 50 0.07 -1.43 -13.45
N SER A 51 -0.59 -1.81 -12.35
CA SER A 51 -1.19 -0.86 -11.42
C SER A 51 -0.17 0.11 -10.82
N SER A 52 1.06 -0.35 -10.53
CA SER A 52 2.13 0.51 -10.02
C SER A 52 2.58 1.52 -11.09
N TYR A 53 2.74 1.07 -12.35
CA TYR A 53 3.05 1.96 -13.46
C TYR A 53 1.98 3.06 -13.62
N GLU A 54 0.70 2.68 -13.54
CA GLU A 54 -0.44 3.61 -13.58
C GLU A 54 -0.53 4.52 -12.36
N MET A 55 0.12 4.19 -11.25
CA MET A 55 0.23 5.11 -10.11
C MET A 55 1.30 6.19 -10.36
N PHE A 56 2.41 5.83 -11.01
CA PHE A 56 3.57 6.71 -11.20
C PHE A 56 3.51 7.62 -12.43
N ASP A 57 3.08 7.09 -13.59
CA ASP A 57 3.17 7.81 -14.87
C ASP A 57 2.15 8.94 -14.95
N VAL A 58 0.90 8.62 -14.62
CA VAL A 58 -0.21 9.54 -14.57
C VAL A 58 -1.14 8.94 -13.56
N VAL A 59 -1.55 9.65 -12.50
CA VAL A 59 -2.73 9.29 -11.70
C VAL A 59 -3.93 9.31 -12.67
N GLY A 60 -4.04 8.25 -13.46
CA GLY A 60 -4.78 8.26 -14.70
C GLY A 60 -6.25 8.17 -14.41
N GLN A 61 -7.07 8.62 -15.36
CA GLN A 61 -8.53 8.42 -15.32
C GLN A 61 -8.90 6.94 -15.06
N ASN A 62 -8.00 6.01 -15.40
CA ASN A 62 -8.22 4.57 -15.27
C ASN A 62 -7.58 3.92 -14.03
N PHE A 63 -6.71 4.60 -13.28
CA PHE A 63 -6.01 3.98 -12.13
C PHE A 63 -7.00 3.43 -11.08
N GLY A 64 -8.04 4.21 -10.76
CA GLY A 64 -9.10 3.76 -9.86
C GLY A 64 -9.88 2.54 -10.38
N SER A 65 -10.04 2.43 -11.71
CA SER A 65 -10.71 1.28 -12.32
C SER A 65 -9.85 0.02 -12.31
N HIS A 66 -8.54 0.15 -12.52
CA HIS A 66 -7.61 -0.98 -12.41
C HIS A 66 -7.52 -1.46 -10.97
N LEU A 67 -7.34 -0.56 -9.99
CA LEU A 67 -7.34 -0.93 -8.57
C LEU A 67 -8.61 -1.67 -8.15
N ARG A 68 -9.78 -1.26 -8.67
CA ARG A 68 -11.03 -1.98 -8.46
C ARG A 68 -11.01 -3.38 -9.09
N GLY A 69 -10.46 -3.52 -10.29
CA GLY A 69 -10.25 -4.81 -10.94
C GLY A 69 -9.34 -5.74 -10.13
N VAL A 70 -8.21 -5.23 -9.61
CA VAL A 70 -7.33 -5.98 -8.70
C VAL A 70 -8.07 -6.38 -7.43
N ALA A 71 -8.87 -5.49 -6.83
CA ALA A 71 -9.69 -5.82 -5.67
C ALA A 71 -10.65 -7.00 -5.94
N SER A 72 -11.31 -7.00 -7.10
CA SER A 72 -12.17 -8.11 -7.52
C SER A 72 -11.39 -9.42 -7.71
N LEU A 73 -10.16 -9.36 -8.24
CA LEU A 73 -9.29 -10.54 -8.34
C LEU A 73 -8.88 -11.08 -6.97
N LEU A 74 -8.50 -10.21 -6.03
CA LEU A 74 -8.16 -10.59 -4.65
C LEU A 74 -9.35 -11.29 -3.98
N GLN A 75 -10.55 -10.73 -4.11
CA GLN A 75 -11.78 -11.36 -3.59
C GLN A 75 -12.06 -12.71 -4.25
N LEU A 76 -12.02 -12.78 -5.59
CA LEU A 76 -12.31 -14.01 -6.33
C LEU A 76 -11.36 -15.14 -5.94
N TRP A 77 -10.08 -14.82 -5.71
CA TRP A 77 -9.05 -15.80 -5.38
C TRP A 77 -8.81 -15.95 -3.87
N GLN A 78 -9.63 -15.27 -3.05
CA GLN A 78 -9.56 -15.30 -1.58
C GLN A 78 -8.16 -14.94 -1.05
N ILE A 79 -7.53 -13.95 -1.66
CA ILE A 79 -6.19 -13.48 -1.29
C ILE A 79 -6.30 -12.41 -0.21
N THR A 80 -5.71 -12.70 0.94
CA THR A 80 -5.73 -11.85 2.13
C THR A 80 -4.34 -11.37 2.54
N GLY A 81 -4.28 -10.48 3.54
CA GLY A 81 -3.02 -10.00 4.11
C GLY A 81 -2.17 -11.06 4.84
N GLU A 82 -2.74 -12.25 5.15
CA GLU A 82 -1.98 -13.41 5.66
C GLU A 82 -1.45 -14.32 4.53
N SER A 83 -1.75 -14.02 3.26
CA SER A 83 -1.26 -14.83 2.15
C SER A 83 0.27 -14.74 2.05
N THR A 84 0.92 -15.85 1.73
CA THR A 84 2.38 -15.89 1.58
C THR A 84 2.79 -15.74 0.11
N GLY A 85 4.08 -15.49 -0.13
CA GLY A 85 4.64 -15.39 -1.48
C GLY A 85 4.05 -14.22 -2.28
N ILE A 86 3.89 -14.42 -3.59
CA ILE A 86 3.43 -13.38 -4.52
C ILE A 86 2.03 -12.85 -4.14
N LYS A 87 1.14 -13.72 -3.64
CA LYS A 87 -0.21 -13.35 -3.21
C LYS A 87 -0.20 -12.31 -2.10
N GLY A 88 0.62 -12.51 -1.07
CA GLY A 88 0.78 -11.55 0.03
C GLY A 88 1.37 -10.23 -0.42
N VAL A 89 2.42 -10.29 -1.25
CA VAL A 89 3.06 -9.10 -1.82
C VAL A 89 2.05 -8.28 -2.63
N VAL A 90 1.25 -8.94 -3.47
CA VAL A 90 0.23 -8.29 -4.29
C VAL A 90 -0.85 -7.67 -3.42
N TYR A 91 -1.35 -8.38 -2.40
CA TYR A 91 -2.33 -7.83 -1.45
C TYR A 91 -1.81 -6.55 -0.80
N TRP A 92 -0.62 -6.59 -0.21
CA TRP A 92 -0.07 -5.46 0.57
C TRP A 92 0.39 -4.29 -0.30
N THR A 93 0.79 -4.55 -1.55
CA THR A 93 1.09 -3.50 -2.53
C THR A 93 -0.21 -2.84 -3.02
N TRP A 94 -1.25 -3.65 -3.29
CA TRP A 94 -2.57 -3.16 -3.66
C TRP A 94 -3.18 -2.33 -2.53
N TYR A 95 -3.12 -2.82 -1.29
CA TYR A 95 -3.70 -2.15 -0.13
C TYR A 95 -3.11 -0.75 0.07
N ARG A 96 -1.79 -0.59 -0.09
CA ARG A 96 -1.12 0.73 -0.04
C ARG A 96 -1.55 1.64 -1.17
N SER A 97 -1.65 1.09 -2.39
CA SER A 97 -2.08 1.85 -3.57
C SER A 97 -3.52 2.33 -3.42
N ASP A 98 -4.42 1.47 -2.92
CA ASP A 98 -5.81 1.82 -2.64
C ASP A 98 -5.94 2.78 -1.46
N THR A 99 -5.10 2.65 -0.42
CA THR A 99 -5.03 3.59 0.71
C THR A 99 -4.78 5.01 0.22
N TRP A 100 -3.76 5.17 -0.62
CA TRP A 100 -3.44 6.46 -1.23
C TRP A 100 -4.59 6.96 -2.13
N ALA A 101 -5.12 6.10 -2.99
CA ALA A 101 -6.18 6.46 -3.92
C ALA A 101 -7.50 6.82 -3.21
N ALA A 102 -7.83 6.13 -2.13
CA ALA A 102 -9.02 6.34 -1.33
C ALA A 102 -8.95 7.65 -0.56
N LEU A 103 -7.79 7.94 0.04
CA LEU A 103 -7.52 9.22 0.69
C LEU A 103 -7.65 10.38 -0.30
N HIS A 104 -7.03 10.26 -1.48
CA HIS A 104 -7.07 11.31 -2.49
C HIS A 104 -8.47 11.55 -3.06
N ALA A 105 -9.25 10.48 -3.27
CA ALA A 105 -10.58 10.57 -3.86
C ALA A 105 -11.71 10.80 -2.85
N GLY A 106 -11.42 10.88 -1.54
CA GLY A 106 -12.45 11.02 -0.51
C GLY A 106 -13.46 9.88 -0.52
N ARG A 107 -12.97 8.64 -0.61
CA ARG A 107 -13.81 7.43 -0.68
C ARG A 107 -13.36 6.39 0.34
N ARG A 108 -14.20 5.39 0.58
CA ARG A 108 -13.82 4.19 1.31
C ARG A 108 -12.78 3.36 0.53
N MET A 109 -12.03 2.56 1.26
CA MET A 109 -11.24 1.46 0.71
C MET A 109 -12.17 0.51 -0.07
N PHE A 110 -11.69 -0.10 -1.15
CA PHE A 110 -12.48 -1.11 -1.87
C PHE A 110 -12.65 -2.39 -1.05
N LEU A 111 -11.62 -2.78 -0.30
CA LEU A 111 -11.66 -3.89 0.66
C LEU A 111 -11.32 -3.34 2.05
N ASP A 112 -12.25 -3.50 2.98
CA ASP A 112 -12.14 -3.04 4.36
C ASP A 112 -12.06 -4.23 5.34
N GLU A 113 -12.21 -3.95 6.63
CA GLU A 113 -12.14 -4.96 7.69
C GLU A 113 -13.18 -6.10 7.53
N ARG A 114 -14.25 -5.89 6.76
CA ARG A 114 -15.26 -6.92 6.49
C ARG A 114 -14.73 -8.03 5.58
N TYR A 115 -13.73 -7.70 4.75
CA TYR A 115 -13.09 -8.69 3.88
C TYR A 115 -12.01 -9.46 4.63
N TRP A 116 -11.13 -8.75 5.34
CA TRP A 116 -10.04 -9.36 6.09
C TRP A 116 -9.52 -8.39 7.16
N GLU A 117 -9.12 -8.93 8.31
CA GLU A 117 -8.40 -8.20 9.35
C GLU A 117 -7.17 -9.00 9.85
N PRO A 118 -6.08 -8.33 10.27
CA PRO A 118 -4.93 -9.01 10.85
C PRO A 118 -5.31 -9.82 12.09
N ARG A 119 -4.74 -11.01 12.25
CA ARG A 119 -4.97 -11.83 13.46
C ARG A 119 -4.61 -11.06 14.73
N ALA A 120 -5.36 -11.26 15.80
CA ALA A 120 -4.99 -10.74 17.12
C ALA A 120 -3.68 -11.39 17.59
N VAL A 121 -2.82 -10.58 18.22
CA VAL A 121 -1.54 -11.02 18.79
C VAL A 121 -1.36 -10.42 20.18
N GLU A 122 -0.69 -11.15 21.06
CA GLU A 122 -0.40 -10.69 22.43
C GLU A 122 0.84 -9.78 22.48
N SER A 123 1.79 -9.96 21.55
CA SER A 123 2.98 -9.12 21.38
C SER A 123 3.36 -8.98 19.90
N LEU A 124 3.94 -7.83 19.54
CA LEU A 124 4.54 -7.59 18.22
C LEU A 124 6.00 -8.03 18.14
N ASP A 125 6.65 -8.39 19.25
CA ASP A 125 8.08 -8.78 19.27
C ASP A 125 8.39 -10.00 18.41
N GLN A 126 7.39 -10.84 18.17
CA GLN A 126 7.50 -12.07 17.37
C GLN A 126 7.22 -11.84 15.89
N LEU A 127 6.77 -10.64 15.51
CA LEU A 127 6.44 -10.31 14.14
C LEU A 127 7.63 -9.68 13.43
N SER A 128 7.72 -9.92 12.13
CA SER A 128 8.67 -9.21 11.29
C SER A 128 8.36 -7.70 11.25
N PRO A 129 9.37 -6.85 10.98
CA PRO A 129 9.14 -5.43 10.77
C PRO A 129 8.08 -5.11 9.72
N GLU A 130 8.01 -5.92 8.67
CA GLU A 130 7.02 -5.81 7.61
C GLU A 130 5.60 -6.04 8.14
N GLU A 131 5.36 -7.11 8.92
CA GLU A 131 4.06 -7.40 9.52
C GLU A 131 3.61 -6.28 10.48
N ILE A 132 4.53 -5.71 11.25
CA ILE A 132 4.25 -4.58 12.15
C ILE A 132 3.82 -3.35 11.35
N ALA A 133 4.54 -3.02 10.27
CA ALA A 133 4.21 -1.89 9.39
C ALA A 133 2.89 -2.12 8.65
N ASN A 134 2.65 -3.33 8.17
CA ASN A 134 1.40 -3.74 7.52
C ASN A 134 0.19 -3.52 8.42
N ARG A 135 0.29 -3.78 9.73
CA ARG A 135 -0.77 -3.48 10.70
C ARG A 135 -1.05 -1.98 10.82
N ALA A 136 -0.02 -1.13 10.79
CA ALA A 136 -0.20 0.33 10.80
C ALA A 136 -0.92 0.82 9.54
N VAL A 137 -0.50 0.31 8.38
CA VAL A 137 -1.13 0.62 7.08
C VAL A 137 -2.58 0.14 7.06
N PHE A 138 -2.86 -1.04 7.60
CA PHE A 138 -4.23 -1.54 7.73
C PHE A 138 -5.11 -0.58 8.56
N LEU A 139 -4.62 -0.15 9.73
CA LEU A 139 -5.35 0.83 10.57
C LEU A 139 -5.60 2.15 9.82
N LEU A 140 -4.63 2.65 9.06
CA LEU A 140 -4.80 3.84 8.24
C LEU A 140 -5.93 3.67 7.21
N GLY A 141 -5.97 2.53 6.50
CA GLY A 141 -7.04 2.23 5.56
C GLY A 141 -8.42 2.18 6.24
N GLN A 142 -8.50 1.63 7.45
CA GLN A 142 -9.75 1.65 8.24
C GLN A 142 -10.17 3.06 8.64
N CYS A 143 -9.23 3.91 9.06
CA CYS A 143 -9.51 5.31 9.36
C CYS A 143 -10.04 6.06 8.13
N ILE A 144 -9.46 5.81 6.95
CA ILE A 144 -9.93 6.41 5.68
C ILE A 144 -11.37 5.96 5.38
N SER A 145 -11.66 4.66 5.49
CA SER A 145 -13.02 4.15 5.30
C SER A 145 -14.01 4.74 6.30
N PHE A 146 -13.62 4.87 7.57
CA PHE A 146 -14.46 5.49 8.60
C PHE A 146 -14.76 6.97 8.33
N CYS A 147 -13.76 7.74 7.90
CA CYS A 147 -13.92 9.16 7.58
C CYS A 147 -14.85 9.39 6.38
N ASN A 148 -14.87 8.45 5.43
CA ASN A 148 -15.67 8.50 4.21
C ASN A 148 -16.90 7.56 4.27
N ASP A 149 -17.40 7.25 5.46
CA ASP A 149 -18.60 6.43 5.64
C ASP A 149 -19.85 7.28 5.35
N ASP A 150 -20.36 7.20 4.12
CA ASP A 150 -21.59 7.88 3.70
C ASP A 150 -22.80 7.23 4.38
N VAL A 151 -23.33 7.95 5.37
CA VAL A 151 -24.58 7.62 6.00
C VAL A 151 -25.71 8.04 5.05
N GLY A 152 -26.51 7.08 4.58
CA GLY A 152 -27.65 7.32 3.70
C GLY A 152 -28.71 8.26 4.29
N PRO A 153 -29.80 8.57 3.55
CA PRO A 153 -30.76 9.61 3.93
C PRO A 153 -31.30 9.41 5.36
N GLU A 154 -31.08 10.43 6.18
CA GLU A 154 -31.26 10.38 7.63
C GLU A 154 -32.75 10.46 8.04
N THR A 155 -33.20 9.54 8.91
CA THR A 155 -34.42 9.74 9.71
C THR A 155 -34.04 9.92 11.19
N PRO A 156 -34.83 10.62 12.02
CA PRO A 156 -34.45 10.98 13.39
C PRO A 156 -34.05 9.79 14.29
N GLU A 157 -34.72 8.65 14.11
CA GLU A 157 -34.40 7.40 14.83
C GLU A 157 -33.09 6.78 14.34
N THR A 158 -32.80 6.90 13.04
CA THR A 158 -31.55 6.44 12.45
C THR A 158 -30.39 7.32 12.92
N VAL A 159 -30.56 8.64 13.03
CA VAL A 159 -29.49 9.59 13.43
C VAL A 159 -28.89 9.23 14.80
N GLY A 160 -29.72 8.93 15.80
CA GLY A 160 -29.25 8.57 17.14
C GLY A 160 -28.46 7.25 17.15
N GLY A 161 -28.94 6.22 16.44
CA GLY A 161 -28.26 4.93 16.32
C GLY A 161 -26.96 5.02 15.50
N LEU A 162 -26.97 5.82 14.44
CA LEU A 162 -25.82 6.09 13.58
C LEU A 162 -24.73 6.84 14.33
N ALA A 163 -25.07 7.89 15.09
CA ALA A 163 -24.11 8.62 15.91
C ALA A 163 -23.47 7.72 16.97
N ALA A 164 -24.26 6.90 17.67
CA ALA A 164 -23.74 5.94 18.64
C ALA A 164 -22.82 4.88 17.98
N THR A 165 -23.17 4.41 16.79
CA THR A 165 -22.36 3.45 16.02
C THR A 165 -21.05 4.08 15.58
N ARG A 166 -21.10 5.29 15.00
CA ARG A 166 -19.93 6.06 14.59
C ARG A 166 -18.99 6.33 15.76
N GLN A 167 -19.53 6.69 16.93
CA GLN A 167 -18.74 6.89 18.14
C GLN A 167 -18.05 5.59 18.59
N ARG A 168 -18.76 4.46 18.58
CA ARG A 168 -18.15 3.15 18.93
C ARG A 168 -17.04 2.77 17.96
N THR A 169 -17.24 2.95 16.66
CA THR A 169 -16.21 2.66 15.65
C THR A 169 -15.00 3.57 15.82
N SER A 170 -15.23 4.87 16.07
CA SER A 170 -14.15 5.82 16.36
C SER A 170 -13.32 5.40 17.57
N THR A 171 -13.97 5.03 18.67
CA THR A 171 -13.29 4.55 19.88
C THR A 171 -12.52 3.26 19.61
N LYS A 172 -13.12 2.29 18.88
CA LYS A 172 -12.45 1.05 18.49
C LYS A 172 -11.17 1.30 17.69
N LEU A 173 -11.23 2.19 16.69
CA LEU A 173 -10.06 2.52 15.85
C LEU A 173 -8.97 3.23 16.65
N TRP A 174 -9.36 4.16 17.52
CA TRP A 174 -8.44 4.85 18.41
C TRP A 174 -7.72 3.87 19.37
N ASP A 175 -8.49 2.99 20.02
CA ASP A 175 -7.95 2.00 20.93
C ASP A 175 -7.01 1.02 20.21
N ALA A 176 -7.35 0.61 18.98
CA ALA A 176 -6.49 -0.25 18.17
C ALA A 176 -5.18 0.43 17.77
N LEU A 177 -5.20 1.71 17.42
CA LEU A 177 -3.99 2.49 17.11
C LEU A 177 -3.10 2.66 18.35
N GLU A 178 -3.70 3.03 19.48
CA GLU A 178 -2.99 3.16 20.75
C GLU A 178 -2.41 1.82 21.23
N GLN A 179 -3.16 0.73 21.06
CA GLN A 179 -2.66 -0.61 21.35
C GLN A 179 -1.48 -0.98 20.46
N TRP A 180 -1.59 -0.78 19.14
CA TRP A 180 -0.49 -1.03 18.21
C TRP A 180 0.77 -0.25 18.62
N LYS A 181 0.63 1.03 18.96
CA LYS A 181 1.73 1.90 19.41
C LYS A 181 2.38 1.40 20.70
N ARG A 182 1.59 0.98 21.69
CA ARG A 182 2.10 0.45 22.98
C ARG A 182 2.84 -0.87 22.83
N MET A 183 2.46 -1.68 21.84
CA MET A 183 3.07 -2.98 21.59
C MET A 183 4.31 -2.91 20.68
N LEU A 184 4.70 -1.73 20.20
CA LEU A 184 5.87 -1.58 19.33
C LEU A 184 7.16 -2.06 20.03
N PRO A 185 7.97 -2.90 19.36
CA PRO A 185 9.25 -3.31 19.91
C PRO A 185 10.19 -2.11 20.17
N PRO A 186 11.11 -2.19 21.15
CA PRO A 186 12.07 -1.12 21.41
C PRO A 186 12.86 -0.68 20.16
N SER A 187 13.21 -1.63 19.29
CA SER A 187 13.92 -1.35 18.02
C SER A 187 13.15 -0.41 17.07
N MET A 188 11.84 -0.24 17.25
CA MET A 188 10.98 0.61 16.43
C MET A 188 10.50 1.90 17.11
N THR A 189 10.77 2.08 18.40
CA THR A 189 10.29 3.24 19.17
C THR A 189 11.33 4.36 19.30
N HIS A 190 12.62 4.07 19.09
CA HIS A 190 13.73 4.98 19.39
C HIS A 190 13.91 6.18 18.44
N HIS A 191 13.22 6.25 17.30
CA HIS A 191 13.42 7.34 16.33
C HIS A 191 12.48 8.55 16.50
N VAL A 192 11.34 8.42 17.18
CA VAL A 192 10.29 9.46 17.22
C VAL A 192 10.55 10.53 18.29
N VAL A 193 11.21 10.19 19.39
CA VAL A 193 11.34 11.11 20.55
C VAL A 193 12.39 12.22 20.33
N ALA A 194 13.32 12.05 19.39
CA ALA A 194 14.38 13.05 19.15
C ALA A 194 13.95 14.24 18.26
N GLN A 195 12.81 14.17 17.57
CA GLN A 195 12.32 15.24 16.68
C GLN A 195 11.24 16.13 17.31
N VAL A 196 10.43 15.62 18.25
CA VAL A 196 9.33 16.39 18.87
C VAL A 196 9.80 17.63 19.64
N ILE A 197 11.08 17.73 20.01
CA ILE A 197 11.63 18.92 20.70
C ILE A 197 11.99 20.05 19.70
N ARG A 198 11.97 19.80 18.38
CA ARG A 198 12.40 20.78 17.36
C ARG A 198 11.28 21.45 16.55
N ASP A 199 10.06 20.89 16.53
CA ASP A 199 9.06 21.23 15.49
C ASP A 199 8.00 22.29 15.87
N ASP A 200 7.99 22.85 17.08
CA ASP A 200 7.00 23.85 17.52
C ASP A 200 7.02 25.18 16.70
N GLN A 201 7.95 25.36 15.75
CA GLN A 201 8.05 26.58 14.92
C GLN A 201 7.87 26.37 13.40
N ASP A 202 7.78 25.13 12.91
CA ASP A 202 7.83 24.83 11.46
C ASP A 202 6.49 24.30 10.89
N GLU A 203 5.43 24.18 11.71
CA GLU A 203 4.23 23.37 11.42
C GLU A 203 3.39 23.80 10.20
N GLU A 204 3.40 25.08 9.80
CA GLU A 204 2.52 25.58 8.73
C GLU A 204 3.14 25.40 7.32
N GLU A 205 4.47 25.44 7.20
CA GLU A 205 5.20 25.19 5.93
C GLU A 205 5.43 23.68 5.70
N GLN A 206 5.48 22.90 6.80
CA GLN A 206 5.68 21.45 6.80
C GLN A 206 4.47 20.66 6.28
N ALA A 207 3.24 21.19 6.38
CA ALA A 207 2.03 20.48 5.96
C ALA A 207 1.96 20.23 4.44
N ASP A 208 2.34 21.23 3.62
CA ASP A 208 2.38 21.09 2.15
C ASP A 208 3.57 20.21 1.71
N GLN A 209 4.66 20.22 2.49
CA GLN A 209 5.83 19.37 2.26
C GLN A 209 5.60 17.92 2.70
N CYS A 210 4.77 17.69 3.73
CA CYS A 210 4.37 16.37 4.21
C CYS A 210 3.52 15.63 3.18
N LEU A 211 2.57 16.30 2.51
CA LEU A 211 1.81 15.72 1.41
C LEU A 211 2.71 15.27 0.24
N ARG A 212 3.77 16.04 -0.06
CA ARG A 212 4.78 15.67 -1.07
C ARG A 212 5.70 14.54 -0.58
N ALA A 213 6.02 14.50 0.71
CA ALA A 213 6.84 13.44 1.33
C ALA A 213 6.09 12.11 1.47
N VAL A 214 4.77 12.12 1.68
CA VAL A 214 3.94 10.91 1.67
C VAL A 214 3.98 10.22 0.30
N SER A 215 4.07 11.00 -0.79
CA SER A 215 4.33 10.46 -2.14
C SER A 215 5.69 9.75 -2.26
N SER A 216 6.63 10.03 -1.35
CA SER A 216 7.95 9.38 -1.27
C SER A 216 8.06 8.31 -0.17
N MET A 217 7.11 8.20 0.76
CA MET A 217 7.17 7.18 1.81
C MET A 217 6.72 5.79 1.36
N LEU A 218 6.09 5.68 0.18
CA LEU A 218 5.64 4.41 -0.39
C LEU A 218 6.76 3.65 -1.13
N PHE A 219 8.01 4.12 -1.10
CA PHE A 219 9.12 3.39 -1.70
C PHE A 219 9.40 2.09 -0.93
N LEU A 220 9.15 0.98 -1.63
CA LEU A 220 9.60 -0.37 -1.32
C LEU A 220 11.02 -0.35 -0.73
N SER A 221 11.19 -0.98 0.44
CA SER A 221 12.49 -1.19 1.06
C SER A 221 13.40 -1.97 0.10
N PRO A 222 14.53 -1.42 -0.38
CA PRO A 222 15.37 -2.07 -1.37
C PRO A 222 16.38 -2.99 -0.69
N HIS A 223 15.92 -4.01 0.04
CA HIS A 223 16.81 -5.01 0.65
C HIS A 223 16.46 -6.46 0.28
N CYS A 224 15.88 -6.69 -0.89
CA CYS A 224 15.92 -8.00 -1.53
C CYS A 224 16.90 -7.97 -2.72
N GLY A 225 18.21 -8.07 -2.45
CA GLY A 225 19.22 -8.00 -3.51
C GLY A 225 20.67 -7.88 -3.03
N LYS A 226 21.10 -8.71 -2.08
CA LYS A 226 22.53 -8.98 -1.89
C LYS A 226 22.77 -10.49 -1.85
N SER A 227 22.59 -11.14 -3.00
CA SER A 227 23.34 -12.36 -3.27
C SER A 227 24.75 -11.95 -3.68
N THR A 228 25.70 -12.05 -2.76
CA THR A 228 27.13 -11.97 -3.09
C THR A 228 27.51 -13.17 -3.96
N PRO A 229 28.02 -12.99 -5.19
CA PRO A 229 28.63 -14.09 -5.91
C PRO A 229 30.06 -14.25 -5.39
N THR A 230 30.31 -15.28 -4.59
CA THR A 230 31.69 -15.73 -4.33
C THR A 230 32.21 -16.41 -5.60
N PHE A 231 32.82 -15.62 -6.47
CA PHE A 231 33.65 -16.13 -7.56
C PHE A 231 35.00 -16.53 -6.97
N ASN A 232 35.21 -17.82 -6.74
CA ASN A 232 36.53 -18.36 -6.42
C ASN A 232 37.31 -18.53 -7.74
N LYS A 233 38.40 -17.77 -7.92
CA LYS A 233 39.35 -17.93 -9.03
C LYS A 233 40.63 -18.58 -8.51
N GLY A 234 40.72 -19.90 -8.73
CA GLY A 234 41.94 -20.66 -9.07
C GLY A 234 43.09 -20.73 -8.07
N PRO A 235 44.17 -21.46 -8.39
CA PRO A 235 44.42 -22.25 -9.61
C PRO A 235 43.84 -23.67 -9.58
#